data_AF-A0A098TNJ2-F1
#
_entry.id   AF-A0A098TNJ2-F1
#
_cell.length_a   1.000
_cell.length_b   1.000
_cell.length_c   1.000
_cell.angle_alpha   90.00
_cell.angle_beta   90.00
_cell.angle_gamma   90.00
#
_symmetry.space_group_name_H-M   'P 1'
#
loop_
_entity.id
_entity.type
_entity.pdbx_description
1 polymer ?
#
loop_
_entity_poly.entity_id
_entity_poly.type
_entity_poly.pdbx_seq_one_letter_code
_entity_poly.pdbx_strand_id
1 'polypeptide(L)'
;MRPSLQEVLRQAEQLTLEDRLELIRQLIEGLQKSAIIPKATSRWSDLGGMAPYPMMGEDAQEWISRTRRESDEHWEQVLREHGED
;
A
#
# COMPACT_ATOMS: atom_id res chain seq x y z
N MET A 1 -28.71 -9.45 -27.38
CA MET A 1 -27.85 -10.66 -27.50
C MET A 1 -26.45 -10.31 -26.99
N ARG A 2 -25.76 -11.22 -26.29
CA ARG A 2 -24.37 -10.99 -25.90
C ARG A 2 -23.46 -11.38 -27.07
N PRO A 3 -22.53 -10.52 -27.52
CA PRO A 3 -21.57 -10.90 -28.54
C PRO A 3 -20.71 -12.06 -28.01
N SER A 4 -20.37 -13.01 -28.89
CA SER A 4 -19.41 -14.05 -28.52
C SER A 4 -18.01 -13.45 -28.43
N LEU A 5 -17.16 -13.99 -27.57
CA LEU A 5 -15.77 -13.52 -27.44
C LEU A 5 -15.02 -13.58 -28.77
N GLN A 6 -15.27 -14.63 -29.56
CA GLN A 6 -14.68 -14.79 -30.90
C GLN A 6 -15.04 -13.65 -31.84
N GLU A 7 -16.27 -13.16 -31.79
CA GLU A 7 -16.71 -12.05 -32.63
C GLU A 7 -16.04 -10.73 -32.21
N VAL A 8 -15.86 -10.51 -30.90
CA VAL A 8 -15.15 -9.33 -30.39
C VAL A 8 -13.67 -9.35 -30.78
N LEU A 9 -13.02 -10.52 -30.71
CA LEU A 9 -11.64 -10.67 -31.14
C LEU A 9 -11.47 -10.39 -32.64
N ARG A 10 -12.36 -10.93 -33.47
CA ARG A 10 -12.38 -10.68 -34.92
C ARG A 10 -12.54 -9.19 -35.24
N GLN A 11 -13.37 -8.47 -34.49
CA GLN A 11 -13.54 -7.03 -34.66
C GLN A 11 -12.30 -6.25 -34.18
N ALA A 12 -11.68 -6.66 -33.07
CA ALA A 12 -10.46 -6.05 -32.56
C ALA A 12 -9.27 -6.21 -33.53
N GLU A 13 -9.22 -7.32 -34.28
CA GLU A 13 -8.21 -7.54 -35.34
C GLU A 13 -8.36 -6.62 -36.56
N GLN A 14 -9.53 -6.00 -36.75
CA GLN A 14 -9.76 -5.04 -37.85
C GLN A 14 -9.37 -3.61 -37.45
N LEU A 15 -9.15 -3.36 -36.16
CA LEU A 15 -8.76 -2.06 -35.64
C LEU A 15 -7.29 -1.75 -35.94
N THR A 16 -6.98 -0.46 -36.02
CA THR A 16 -5.59 0.04 -36.06
C THR A 16 -4.88 -0.26 -34.73
N LEU A 17 -3.56 -0.17 -34.71
CA LEU A 17 -2.78 -0.38 -33.48
C LEU A 17 -3.20 0.60 -32.37
N GLU A 18 -3.41 1.87 -32.72
CA GLU A 18 -3.83 2.93 -31.79
C GLU A 18 -5.20 2.62 -31.18
N ASP A 19 -6.17 2.23 -32.01
CA ASP A 19 -7.51 1.88 -31.55
C ASP A 19 -7.52 0.63 -30.67
N ARG A 20 -6.64 -0.35 -30.94
CA ARG A 20 -6.49 -1.53 -30.07
C ARG A 20 -5.93 -1.17 -28.71
N LEU A 21 -4.94 -0.28 -28.65
CA LEU A 21 -4.38 0.20 -27.39
C LEU A 21 -5.42 0.97 -26.57
N GLU A 22 -6.20 1.82 -27.24
CA GLU A 22 -7.30 2.55 -26.63
C GLU A 22 -8.39 1.61 -26.11
N LEU A 23 -8.74 0.57 -26.89
CA LEU A 23 -9.68 -0.47 -26.46
C LEU A 23 -9.19 -1.20 -25.20
N ILE A 24 -7.91 -1.59 -25.16
CA ILE A 24 -7.30 -2.22 -23.98
C ILE A 24 -7.40 -1.30 -22.77
N ARG A 25 -7.08 0.00 -22.91
CA ARG A 25 -7.17 0.98 -21.83
C ARG A 25 -8.59 1.03 -21.26
N GLN A 26 -9.60 1.20 -22.11
CA GLN A 26 -11.00 1.30 -21.68
C GLN A 26 -11.50 0.01 -21.02
N LEU A 27 -11.08 -1.16 -21.51
CA LEU A 27 -11.42 -2.44 -20.88
C LEU A 27 -10.81 -2.55 -19.48
N ILE A 28 -9.54 -2.19 -19.31
CA ILE A 28 -8.88 -2.19 -18.00
C ILE A 28 -9.57 -1.20 -17.04
N GLU A 29 -9.86 0.02 -17.49
CA GLU A 29 -10.57 1.02 -16.67
C GLU A 29 -11.98 0.56 -16.26
N GLY A 30 -12.73 -0.04 -17.17
CA GLY A 30 -14.05 -0.58 -16.89
C GLY A 30 -14.02 -1.74 -15.90
N LEU A 31 -13.01 -2.62 -16.02
CA LEU A 31 -12.77 -3.70 -15.06
C LEU A 31 -12.35 -3.16 -13.71
N GLN A 32 -11.51 -2.13 -13.64
CA GLN A 32 -11.15 -1.49 -12.37
C GLN A 32 -12.37 -0.86 -11.69
N LYS A 33 -13.24 -0.16 -12.45
CA LYS A 33 -14.49 0.45 -11.93
C LYS A 33 -15.51 -0.58 -11.46
N SER A 34 -15.60 -1.73 -12.13
CA SER A 34 -16.54 -2.81 -11.77
C SER A 34 -15.98 -3.76 -10.70
N ALA A 35 -14.66 -3.91 -10.62
CA ALA A 35 -13.95 -4.62 -9.55
C ALA A 35 -13.87 -3.82 -8.24
N ILE A 36 -14.42 -2.59 -8.21
CA ILE A 36 -14.79 -1.92 -6.95
C ILE A 36 -16.01 -2.64 -6.34
N ILE A 37 -15.80 -3.89 -5.90
CA ILE A 37 -16.21 -4.23 -4.54
C ILE A 37 -15.62 -3.10 -3.69
N PRO A 38 -16.37 -2.40 -2.83
CA PRO A 38 -15.80 -1.34 -2.04
C PRO A 38 -14.69 -1.95 -1.19
N LYS A 39 -13.46 -1.88 -1.69
CA LYS A 39 -12.28 -1.88 -0.85
C LYS A 39 -12.52 -0.60 -0.09
N ALA A 40 -13.16 -0.73 1.07
CA ALA A 40 -13.03 0.24 2.12
C ALA A 40 -11.52 0.34 2.31
N THR A 41 -10.91 1.27 1.60
CA THR A 41 -9.64 1.83 1.98
C THR A 41 -10.02 2.55 3.26
N SER A 42 -10.12 1.79 4.37
CA SER A 42 -10.34 2.36 5.68
C SER A 42 -9.25 3.40 5.80
N ARG A 43 -9.66 4.67 5.74
CA ARG A 43 -8.68 5.74 5.82
C ARG A 43 -8.11 5.60 7.22
N TRP A 44 -6.82 5.79 7.38
CA TRP A 44 -6.18 5.68 8.70
C TRP A 44 -6.87 6.57 9.75
N SER A 45 -7.49 7.67 9.31
CA SER A 45 -8.37 8.52 10.13
C SER A 45 -9.58 7.81 10.73
N ASP A 46 -10.13 6.81 10.03
CA ASP A 46 -11.33 6.08 10.45
C ASP A 46 -11.02 5.08 11.60
N LEU A 47 -9.73 4.83 11.90
CA LEU A 47 -9.26 3.98 13.00
C LEU A 47 -8.95 4.75 14.29
N GLY A 48 -9.02 6.09 14.26
CA GLY A 48 -8.73 6.94 15.42
C GLY A 48 -9.70 6.68 16.56
N GLY A 49 -9.19 6.33 17.74
CA GLY A 49 -9.99 6.13 18.95
C GLY A 49 -10.62 4.74 19.12
N MET A 50 -10.35 3.80 18.22
CA MET A 50 -10.85 2.41 18.34
C MET A 50 -10.12 1.58 19.41
N ALA A 51 -8.94 2.03 19.84
CA ALA A 51 -8.08 1.33 20.78
C ALA A 51 -8.10 2.00 22.16
N PRO A 52 -8.27 1.25 23.27
CA PRO A 52 -8.02 1.78 24.61
C PRO A 52 -6.52 2.09 24.75
N TYR A 53 -6.20 3.17 25.47
CA TYR A 53 -4.82 3.55 25.74
C TYR A 53 -4.35 3.07 27.12
N PRO A 54 -3.17 2.43 27.24
CA PRO A 54 -2.33 1.87 26.19
C PRO A 54 -2.85 0.49 25.72
N MET A 55 -2.91 0.27 24.41
CA MET A 55 -3.46 -0.97 23.82
C MET A 55 -2.59 -2.20 24.10
N MET A 56 -1.27 -1.99 24.22
CA MET A 56 -0.27 -3.06 24.35
C MET A 56 0.43 -3.04 25.72
N GLY A 57 -0.16 -2.37 26.73
CA GLY A 57 0.34 -2.35 28.10
C GLY A 57 1.53 -1.40 28.37
N GLU A 58 2.13 -0.82 27.32
CA GLU A 58 3.16 0.22 27.42
C GLU A 58 2.75 1.46 26.61
N ASP A 59 3.03 2.63 27.16
CA ASP A 59 2.87 3.93 26.50
C ASP A 59 3.84 4.04 25.32
N ALA A 60 3.35 4.52 24.17
CA ALA A 60 4.16 4.57 22.96
C ALA A 60 5.34 5.55 23.11
N GLN A 61 5.14 6.66 23.84
CA GLN A 61 6.18 7.63 24.13
C GLN A 61 7.22 7.04 25.08
N GLU A 62 6.82 6.28 26.10
CA GLU A 62 7.74 5.57 26.99
C GLU A 62 8.61 4.57 26.21
N TRP A 63 8.01 3.78 25.32
CA TRP A 63 8.75 2.85 24.47
C TRP A 63 9.77 3.57 23.58
N ILE A 64 9.36 4.65 22.88
CA ILE A 64 10.26 5.45 22.03
C ILE A 64 11.41 6.03 22.86
N SER A 65 11.11 6.58 24.02
CA SER A 65 12.11 7.18 24.90
C SER A 65 13.13 6.14 25.41
N ARG A 66 12.68 4.91 25.73
CA ARG A 66 13.58 3.82 26.11
C ARG A 66 14.47 3.41 24.94
N THR A 67 13.89 3.11 23.77
CA THR A 67 14.65 2.63 22.61
C THR A 67 15.66 3.65 22.10
N ARG A 68 15.35 4.95 22.17
CA ARG A 68 16.34 6.00 21.84
C ARG A 68 17.49 6.02 22.83
N ARG A 69 17.20 5.95 24.12
CA ARG A 69 18.24 5.93 25.16
C ARG A 69 19.15 4.71 25.03
N GLU A 70 18.57 3.52 24.85
CA GLU A 70 19.34 2.28 24.63
C GLU A 70 20.23 2.39 23.39
N SER A 71 19.75 3.02 22.31
CA SER A 71 20.56 3.27 21.12
C SER A 71 21.69 4.26 21.41
N ASP A 72 21.43 5.36 22.11
CA ASP A 72 22.44 6.37 22.44
C ASP A 72 23.53 5.77 23.33
N GLU A 73 23.15 5.00 24.34
CA GLU A 73 24.06 4.26 25.23
C GLU A 73 24.93 3.26 24.44
N HIS A 74 24.33 2.56 23.47
CA HIS A 74 25.07 1.67 22.58
C HIS A 74 26.12 2.43 21.74
N TRP A 75 25.75 3.58 21.17
CA TRP A 75 26.68 4.41 20.40
C TRP A 75 27.82 4.97 21.25
N GLU A 76 27.54 5.42 22.47
CA GLU A 76 28.57 5.88 23.40
C GLU A 76 29.56 4.76 23.77
N GLN A 77 29.06 3.54 23.93
CA GLN A 77 29.91 2.39 24.21
C GLN A 77 30.82 2.04 23.03
N VAL A 78 30.25 1.97 21.81
CA VAL A 78 31.02 1.75 20.57
C VAL A 78 32.08 2.84 20.35
N LEU A 79 31.76 4.10 20.66
CA LEU A 79 32.71 5.21 20.52
C LEU A 79 33.84 5.18 21.55
N ARG A 80 33.59 4.70 22.78
CA ARG A 80 34.67 4.47 23.76
C ARG A 80 35.58 3.33 23.33
N GLU A 81 35.00 2.23 22.84
CA GLU A 81 35.77 1.06 22.42
C GLU A 81 36.64 1.34 21.16
N HIS A 82 36.20 2.21 20.26
CA HIS A 82 36.96 2.61 19.06
C HIS A 82 37.83 3.87 19.23
N GLY A 83 37.79 4.53 20.40
CA GLY A 83 38.58 5.73 20.70
C GLY A 83 39.87 5.46 21.49
N GLU A 84 40.16 4.19 21.83
CA GLU A 84 41.35 3.76 22.59
C GLU A 84 42.48 3.14 21.72
N ASP A 85 42.38 3.19 20.38
CA ASP A 85 43.46 2.89 19.42
C ASP A 85 44.04 4.18 18.80
#